data_AF-A0AA35WZQ5-F1
#
_entry.id   AF-A0AA35WZQ5-F1
#
_cell.length_a   1.000
_cell.length_b   1.000
_cell.length_c   1.000
_cell.angle_alpha   90.00
_cell.angle_beta   90.00
_cell.angle_gamma   90.00
#
_symmetry.space_group_name_H-M   'P 1'
#
loop_
_entity.id
_entity.type
_entity.pdbx_description
1 polymer ?
#
loop_
_entity_poly.entity_id
_entity_poly.type
_entity_poly.pdbx_seq_one_letter_code
_entity_poly.pdbx_strand_id
1 'polypeptide(L)'
;GYTATHPASSCKEILQLAPQSPSGLYWISGTDNKPCQMHCDMERSCKGVAGGWMRVASIDMNDTSSTCPSGLRTLTSPRRLCAK
;
A
#
# COMPACT_ATOMS: atom_id res chain seq x y z
N GLY A 1 -2.80 -6.61 -10.36
CA GLY A 1 -3.51 -7.60 -11.18
C GLY A 1 -4.96 -7.58 -10.79
N TYR A 2 -5.85 -7.96 -11.70
CA TYR A 2 -7.29 -8.01 -11.42
C TYR A 2 -7.71 -9.35 -10.79
N THR A 3 -6.84 -10.36 -10.82
CA THR A 3 -7.12 -11.70 -10.29
C THR A 3 -5.94 -12.25 -9.47
N ALA A 4 -6.22 -13.20 -8.58
CA ALA A 4 -5.21 -13.85 -7.75
C ALA A 4 -4.24 -14.74 -8.57
N THR A 5 -4.68 -15.28 -9.70
CA THR A 5 -3.81 -16.11 -10.59
C THR A 5 -2.87 -15.27 -11.45
N HIS A 6 -3.17 -13.98 -11.63
CA HIS A 6 -2.36 -13.02 -12.38
C HIS A 6 -2.21 -11.72 -11.57
N PRO A 7 -1.50 -11.77 -10.43
CA PRO A 7 -1.22 -10.58 -9.65
C PRO A 7 -0.26 -9.65 -10.41
N ALA A 8 -0.31 -8.36 -10.11
CA ALA A 8 0.73 -7.43 -10.58
C ALA A 8 1.85 -7.36 -9.54
N SER A 9 3.04 -6.96 -9.96
CA SER A 9 4.15 -6.67 -9.05
C SER A 9 3.90 -5.42 -8.18
N SER A 10 3.16 -4.44 -8.70
CA SER A 10 2.88 -3.18 -7.98
C SER A 10 1.67 -2.42 -8.53
N CYS A 11 1.13 -1.48 -7.74
CA CYS A 11 0.10 -0.54 -8.20
C CYS A 11 0.58 0.34 -9.38
N LYS A 12 1.88 0.68 -9.39
CA LYS A 12 2.49 1.47 -10.47
C LYS A 12 2.47 0.73 -11.81
N GLU A 13 2.79 -0.57 -11.80
CA GLU A 13 2.71 -1.40 -13.01
C GLU A 13 1.28 -1.42 -13.57
N ILE A 14 0.27 -1.57 -12.72
CA ILE A 14 -1.13 -1.57 -13.13
C ILE A 14 -1.47 -0.25 -13.84
N LEU A 15 -1.11 0.89 -13.25
CA LEU A 15 -1.39 2.19 -13.82
C LEU A 15 -0.63 2.46 -15.12
N GLN A 16 0.60 1.93 -15.26
CA GLN A 16 1.37 2.04 -16.50
C GLN A 16 0.75 1.24 -17.66
N LEU A 17 0.23 0.04 -17.37
CA LEU A 17 -0.42 -0.81 -18.37
C LEU A 17 -1.85 -0.36 -18.69
N ALA A 18 -2.55 0.19 -17.69
CA ALA A 18 -3.92 0.67 -17.80
C ALA A 18 -4.06 2.05 -17.12
N PRO A 19 -3.76 3.16 -17.83
CA PRO A 19 -3.81 4.51 -17.26
C PRO A 19 -5.21 4.96 -16.78
N GLN A 20 -6.26 4.25 -17.17
CA GLN A 20 -7.66 4.51 -16.77
C GLN A 20 -8.10 3.67 -15.57
N SER A 21 -7.19 2.91 -14.95
CA SER A 21 -7.50 2.11 -13.76
C SER A 21 -7.92 2.99 -12.58
N PRO A 22 -9.11 2.76 -11.97
CA PRO A 22 -9.56 3.54 -10.83
C PRO A 22 -8.83 3.16 -9.54
N SER A 23 -8.89 4.03 -8.53
CA SER A 23 -8.41 3.69 -7.18
C SER A 23 -9.24 2.55 -6.58
N GLY A 24 -8.61 1.58 -5.90
CA GLY A 24 -9.32 0.39 -5.44
C GLY A 24 -8.42 -0.75 -4.94
N LEU A 25 -9.01 -1.92 -4.71
CA LEU A 25 -8.28 -3.13 -4.33
C LEU A 25 -7.80 -3.89 -5.58
N TYR A 26 -6.52 -4.25 -5.58
CA TYR A 26 -5.89 -5.03 -6.64
C TYR A 26 -5.09 -6.18 -6.06
N TRP A 27 -4.95 -7.24 -6.85
CA TRP A 27 -4.10 -8.38 -6.52
C TRP A 27 -2.64 -8.05 -6.81
N ILE A 28 -1.81 -8.04 -5.77
CA ILE A 28 -0.38 -7.78 -5.83
C ILE A 28 0.39 -9.03 -5.41
N SER A 29 1.52 -9.28 -6.05
CA SER A 29 2.43 -10.35 -5.67
C SER A 29 3.02 -10.05 -4.29
N GLY A 30 2.57 -10.77 -3.26
CA GLY A 30 3.09 -10.66 -1.90
C GLY A 30 4.34 -11.52 -1.69
N THR A 31 4.78 -11.61 -0.44
CA THR A 31 5.90 -12.46 -0.02
C THR A 31 5.64 -13.93 -0.37
N ASP A 32 6.69 -14.66 -0.72
CA ASP A 32 6.62 -16.09 -1.10
C ASP A 32 5.70 -16.40 -2.30
N ASN A 33 5.57 -15.47 -3.25
CA ASN A 33 4.66 -15.58 -4.40
C ASN A 33 3.20 -15.78 -4.00
N LYS A 34 2.80 -15.38 -2.79
CA LYS A 34 1.40 -15.42 -2.36
C LYS A 34 0.70 -14.11 -2.74
N PRO A 35 -0.27 -14.14 -3.67
CA PRO A 35 -1.03 -12.96 -4.04
C PRO A 35 -1.81 -12.42 -2.83
N CYS A 36 -1.77 -11.11 -2.63
CA CYS A 36 -2.60 -10.44 -1.62
C CYS A 36 -3.35 -9.27 -2.24
N GLN A 37 -4.49 -8.91 -1.66
CA GLN A 37 -5.22 -7.71 -2.07
C GLN A 37 -4.63 -6.50 -1.36
N MET A 38 -4.22 -5.52 -2.15
CA MET A 38 -3.68 -4.24 -1.67
C MET A 38 -4.49 -3.10 -2.26
N HIS A 39 -4.65 -2.04 -1.48
CA HIS A 39 -5.29 -0.82 -1.98
C HIS A 39 -4.29 -0.01 -2.79
N CYS A 40 -4.67 0.29 -4.03
CA CYS A 40 -3.95 1.16 -4.94
C CYS A 40 -4.69 2.48 -5.09
N ASP A 41 -4.01 3.58 -4.83
CA ASP A 41 -4.48 4.94 -5.12
C ASP A 41 -3.91 5.35 -6.49
N MET A 42 -4.78 5.40 -7.48
CA MET A 42 -4.43 5.63 -8.89
C MET A 42 -4.55 7.11 -9.29
N GLU A 43 -5.03 7.96 -8.40
CA GLU A 43 -5.37 9.35 -8.70
C GLU A 43 -4.50 10.34 -7.92
N ARG A 44 -4.10 10.00 -6.69
CA ARG A 44 -3.36 10.90 -5.81
C ARG A 44 -2.04 11.33 -6.44
N SER A 45 -1.78 12.63 -6.37
CA SER A 45 -0.53 13.23 -6.83
C SER A 45 0.28 13.78 -5.65
N CYS A 46 1.60 13.55 -5.69
CA CYS A 46 2.54 14.11 -4.72
C CYS A 46 3.88 14.40 -5.41
N LYS A 47 4.36 15.65 -5.32
CA LYS A 47 5.66 16.10 -5.86
C LYS A 47 5.96 15.62 -7.30
N GLY A 48 4.98 15.70 -8.19
CA GLY A 48 5.15 15.35 -9.60
C GLY A 48 4.98 13.86 -9.94
N VAL A 49 4.67 13.01 -8.95
CA VAL A 49 4.26 11.62 -9.18
C VAL A 49 2.75 11.51 -8.98
N ALA A 50 2.04 11.08 -10.03
CA ALA A 50 0.59 10.89 -10.03
C ALA A 50 0.23 9.40 -10.09
N GLY A 51 -0.66 8.97 -9.18
CA GLY A 51 -1.21 7.62 -9.15
C GLY A 51 -0.20 6.50 -8.91
N GLY A 52 -0.69 5.26 -8.93
CA GLY A 52 0.12 4.06 -8.78
C GLY A 52 0.66 3.86 -7.36
N TRP A 53 0.07 4.52 -6.37
CA TRP A 53 0.49 4.44 -4.97
C TRP A 53 -0.09 3.20 -4.30
N MET A 54 0.78 2.39 -3.71
CA MET A 54 0.38 1.19 -2.96
C MET A 54 0.29 1.50 -1.47
N ARG A 55 -0.81 1.14 -0.83
CA ARG A 55 -0.93 1.19 0.63
C ARG A 55 -0.11 0.08 1.26
N VAL A 56 1.02 0.44 1.87
CA VAL A 56 1.93 -0.52 2.53
C VAL A 56 1.61 -0.74 4.02
N ALA A 57 0.85 0.17 4.62
CA ALA A 57 0.56 0.17 6.05
C ALA A 57 -0.71 0.99 6.36
N SER A 58 -1.31 0.72 7.52
CA SER A 58 -2.45 1.45 8.05
C SER A 58 -2.32 1.50 9.56
N ILE A 59 -2.41 2.68 10.16
CA ILE A 59 -2.28 2.87 11.61
C ILE A 59 -3.33 3.88 12.01
N ASP A 60 -4.20 3.49 12.94
CA ASP A 60 -5.13 4.43 13.55
C ASP A 60 -4.46 4.99 14.81
N MET A 61 -4.15 6.28 14.80
CA MET A 61 -3.52 6.94 15.95
C MET A 61 -4.52 7.34 17.04
N ASN A 62 -5.83 7.26 16.77
CA ASN A 62 -6.87 7.47 17.77
C ASN A 62 -7.13 6.17 18.58
N ASP A 63 -6.82 5.02 17.99
CA ASP A 63 -6.89 3.74 18.67
C ASP A 63 -5.57 3.43 19.41
N THR A 64 -5.62 3.47 20.73
CA THR A 64 -4.46 3.15 21.58
C THR A 64 -3.95 1.72 21.40
N SER A 65 -4.80 0.79 20.93
CA SER A 65 -4.45 -0.61 20.67
C SER A 65 -3.75 -0.83 19.33
N SER A 66 -3.80 0.14 18.40
CA SER A 66 -3.11 0.04 17.12
C SER A 66 -1.60 -0.16 17.33
N THR A 67 -1.04 -1.19 16.69
CA THR A 67 0.38 -1.51 16.73
C THR A 67 1.09 -1.05 15.46
N CYS A 68 2.41 -0.88 15.51
CA CYS A 68 3.15 -0.57 14.30
C CYS A 68 3.05 -1.74 13.30
N PRO A 69 2.80 -1.45 12.01
CA PRO A 69 2.79 -2.44 10.95
C PRO A 69 4.12 -3.18 10.86
N SER A 70 4.08 -4.40 10.34
CA SER A 70 5.26 -5.23 10.10
C SER A 70 6.37 -4.46 9.39
N GLY A 71 7.58 -4.51 9.95
CA GLY A 71 8.75 -3.80 9.42
C GLY A 71 8.97 -2.40 9.98
N LEU A 72 8.08 -1.90 10.85
CA LEU A 72 8.24 -0.66 11.59
C LEU A 72 8.25 -0.93 13.10
N ARG A 73 9.05 -0.15 13.85
CA ARG A 73 9.14 -0.19 15.31
C ARG A 73 8.39 0.99 15.93
N THR A 74 7.77 0.75 17.08
CA THR A 74 7.17 1.82 17.89
C THR A 74 8.27 2.61 18.58
N LEU A 75 8.32 3.91 18.33
CA LEU A 75 9.12 4.85 19.10
C LEU A 75 8.17 5.72 19.93
N THR A 76 8.50 5.97 21.21
CA THR A 76 7.58 6.58 22.19
C THR A 76 8.07 7.93 22.75
N SER A 77 9.10 8.56 22.18
CA SER A 77 9.63 9.84 22.69
C SER A 77 10.00 10.79 21.53
N PRO A 78 9.50 12.04 21.48
CA PRO A 78 8.51 12.70 22.35
C PRO A 78 7.04 12.39 21.99
N ARG A 79 6.78 11.66 20.90
CA ARG A 79 5.45 11.21 20.46
C ARG A 79 5.52 9.76 20.00
N ARG A 80 4.38 9.05 20.07
CA ARG A 80 4.24 7.72 19.48
C ARG A 80 4.36 7.81 17.97
N LEU A 81 5.31 7.11 17.38
CA LEU A 81 5.49 7.04 15.93
C LEU A 81 6.00 5.66 15.51
N CYS A 82 5.76 5.32 14.24
CA CYS A 82 6.26 4.09 13.63
C CYS A 82 7.36 4.46 12.64
N ALA A 83 8.57 3.98 12.90
CA ALA A 83 9.75 4.24 12.09
C ALA A 83 10.53 2.94 11.85
N LYS A 84 11.46 2.95 10.90
CA LYS A 84 12.38 1.83 10.67
C LYS A 84 13.54 1.87 11.67
#